data_AF-A0A3G3MIM2-F1
#
_entry.id   AF-A0A3G3MIM2-F1
#
_cell.length_a   1.000
_cell.length_b   1.000
_cell.length_c   1.000
_cell.angle_alpha   90.00
_cell.angle_beta   90.00
_cell.angle_gamma   90.00
#
_symmetry.space_group_name_H-M   'P 1'
#
loop_
_entity.id
_entity.type
_entity.pdbx_description
1 polymer ?
#
loop_
_entity_poly.entity_id
_entity_poly.type
_entity_poly.pdbx_seq_one_letter_code
_entity_poly.pdbx_strand_id
1 'polypeptide(L)'
;MLVYHLIIKNNNNYYFSRKHKKLYLRKYFINMVNSSSFFYNQSLSYKFLSYFFKINKINLNNFIVYKTFIEELGSSFSLQNWLFNFYFKKY
;
A
#
# COMPACT_ATOMS: atom_id res chain seq x y z
N MET A 1 4.96 -3.25 44.28
CA MET A 1 6.12 -3.07 43.35
C MET A 1 5.92 -3.73 41.98
N LEU A 2 5.30 -4.92 41.90
CA LEU A 2 4.96 -5.59 40.64
C LEU A 2 4.02 -4.78 39.72
N VAL A 3 3.03 -4.08 40.28
CA VAL A 3 2.10 -3.22 39.53
C VAL A 3 2.84 -2.08 38.82
N TYR A 4 3.78 -1.43 39.50
CA TYR A 4 4.64 -0.42 38.89
C TYR A 4 5.54 -1.00 37.79
N HIS A 5 6.07 -2.20 37.99
CA HIS A 5 6.91 -2.84 36.98
C HIS A 5 6.13 -3.23 35.72
N LEU A 6 4.88 -3.68 35.87
CA LEU A 6 3.97 -3.94 34.75
C LEU A 6 3.54 -2.66 34.02
N ILE A 7 3.30 -1.56 34.74
CA ILE A 7 2.96 -0.26 34.14
C ILE A 7 4.15 0.30 33.35
N ILE A 8 5.37 0.22 33.88
CA ILE A 8 6.59 0.66 33.17
C ILE A 8 6.86 -0.24 31.95
N LYS A 9 6.68 -1.56 32.09
CA LYS A 9 6.87 -2.53 31.00
C LYS A 9 5.83 -2.37 29.89
N ASN A 10 4.58 -2.04 30.23
CA ASN A 10 3.55 -1.72 29.25
C ASN A 10 3.79 -0.35 28.59
N ASN A 11 4.20 0.68 29.34
CA ASN A 11 4.44 2.01 28.79
C ASN A 11 5.62 2.06 27.80
N ASN A 12 6.61 1.19 27.97
CA ASN A 12 7.75 1.09 27.05
C ASN A 12 7.37 0.56 25.64
N ASN A 13 6.19 -0.05 25.47
CA ASN A 13 5.76 -0.64 24.20
C ASN A 13 4.93 0.30 23.31
N TYR A 14 4.52 1.48 23.79
CA TYR A 14 3.55 2.33 23.06
C TYR A 14 4.11 3.59 22.40
N TYR A 15 5.41 3.85 22.51
CA TYR A 15 6.04 4.98 21.82
C TYR A 15 6.79 4.51 20.59
N PHE A 16 6.07 3.99 19.59
CA PHE A 16 6.61 4.08 18.24
C PHE A 16 6.81 5.56 17.94
N SER A 17 8.07 5.97 17.82
CA SER A 17 8.42 7.33 17.43
C SER A 17 7.63 7.71 16.17
N ARG A 18 7.25 9.00 16.04
CA ARG A 18 6.49 9.49 14.87
C ARG A 18 7.11 9.06 13.53
N LYS A 19 8.44 8.91 13.49
CA LYS A 19 9.20 8.37 12.34
C LYS A 19 8.87 6.91 12.06
N HIS A 20 8.87 6.04 13.08
CA HIS A 20 8.57 4.62 12.92
C HIS A 20 7.12 4.38 12.48
N LYS A 21 6.16 5.14 13.03
CA LYS A 21 4.75 5.04 12.62
C LYS A 21 4.56 5.31 11.11
N LYS A 22 5.26 6.32 10.56
CA LYS A 22 5.24 6.63 9.12
C LYS A 22 5.80 5.48 8.27
N LEU A 23 6.92 4.90 8.69
CA LEU A 23 7.54 3.77 7.98
C LEU A 23 6.66 2.52 8.00
N TYR A 24 6.05 2.23 9.16
CA TYR A 24 5.14 1.11 9.31
C TYR A 24 3.91 1.25 8.40
N LEU A 25 3.24 2.40 8.41
CA LEU A 25 2.09 2.67 7.53
C LEU A 25 2.46 2.54 6.05
N ARG A 26 3.63 3.07 5.67
CA ARG A 26 4.12 2.93 4.28
C ARG A 26 4.29 1.46 3.88
N LYS A 27 4.89 0.63 4.74
CA LYS A 27 5.03 -0.81 4.50
C LYS A 27 3.68 -1.51 4.47
N TYR A 28 2.78 -1.17 5.38
CA TYR A 28 1.43 -1.73 5.45
C TYR A 28 0.66 -1.49 4.14
N PHE A 29 0.65 -0.27 3.62
CA PHE A 29 -0.02 0.05 2.36
C PHE A 29 0.56 -0.74 1.16
N ILE A 30 1.89 -0.84 1.08
CA ILE A 30 2.55 -1.61 0.01
C ILE A 30 2.18 -3.09 0.09
N ASN A 31 2.19 -3.66 1.30
CA ASN A 31 1.84 -5.07 1.50
C ASN A 31 0.39 -5.34 1.15
N MET A 32 -0.53 -4.47 1.56
CA MET A 32 -1.94 -4.63 1.24
C MET A 32 -2.21 -4.58 -0.26
N VAL A 33 -1.58 -3.66 -0.99
CA VAL A 33 -1.69 -3.58 -2.46
C VAL A 33 -1.10 -4.82 -3.13
N ASN A 34 0.04 -5.33 -2.63
CA ASN A 34 0.61 -6.58 -3.14
C ASN A 34 -0.31 -7.78 -2.88
N SER A 35 -0.97 -7.87 -1.72
CA SER A 35 -1.91 -8.97 -1.44
C SER A 35 -3.20 -8.86 -2.25
N SER A 36 -3.70 -7.65 -2.50
CA SER A 36 -4.91 -7.45 -3.31
C SER A 36 -4.70 -7.80 -4.78
N SER A 37 -3.45 -7.78 -5.25
CA SER A 37 -3.10 -8.17 -6.63
C SER A 37 -3.42 -9.64 -6.97
N PHE A 38 -3.73 -10.46 -5.96
CA PHE A 38 -4.12 -11.85 -6.17
C PHE A 38 -5.60 -12.04 -6.55
N PHE A 39 -6.47 -11.07 -6.24
CA PHE A 39 -7.93 -11.28 -6.32
C PHE A 39 -8.53 -11.20 -7.72
N TYR A 40 -7.81 -10.68 -8.72
CA TYR A 40 -8.36 -10.39 -10.06
C TYR A 40 -7.57 -11.03 -11.21
N ASN A 41 -6.99 -12.22 -11.00
CA ASN A 41 -6.27 -13.02 -12.03
C ASN A 41 -5.05 -12.36 -12.70
N GLN A 42 -4.62 -11.17 -12.26
CA GLN A 42 -3.39 -10.51 -12.73
C GLN A 42 -2.55 -10.09 -11.53
N SER A 43 -1.38 -10.74 -11.37
CA SER A 43 -0.42 -10.48 -10.30
C SER A 43 0.31 -9.14 -10.48
N LEU A 44 -0.41 -8.05 -10.26
CA LEU A 44 0.09 -6.69 -10.33
C LEU A 44 0.82 -6.30 -9.03
N SER A 45 2.15 -6.48 -9.01
CA SER A 45 2.94 -6.03 -7.87
C SER A 45 2.96 -4.50 -7.75
N TYR A 46 3.05 -3.99 -6.52
CA TYR A 46 3.23 -2.57 -6.23
C TYR A 46 4.43 -1.98 -6.98
N LYS A 47 5.48 -2.77 -7.22
CA LYS A 47 6.64 -2.35 -8.01
C LYS A 47 6.24 -2.02 -9.46
N PHE A 48 5.46 -2.88 -10.11
CA PHE A 48 4.96 -2.63 -11.47
C PHE A 48 4.08 -1.38 -11.51
N LEU A 49 3.18 -1.22 -10.54
CA LEU A 49 2.36 -0.02 -10.38
C LEU A 49 3.18 1.25 -10.23
N SER A 50 4.20 1.23 -9.38
CA SER A 50 5.07 2.38 -9.18
C SER A 50 5.85 2.75 -10.45
N TYR A 51 6.24 1.74 -11.23
CA TYR A 51 6.92 1.94 -12.50
C TYR A 51 5.98 2.55 -13.55
N PHE A 52 4.76 2.04 -13.65
CA PHE A 52 3.72 2.59 -14.52
C PHE A 52 3.40 4.05 -14.20
N PHE A 53 3.20 4.40 -12.93
CA PHE A 53 2.95 5.79 -12.55
C PHE A 53 4.15 6.69 -12.88
N LYS A 54 5.38 6.20 -12.68
CA LYS A 54 6.60 6.94 -13.03
C LYS A 54 6.70 7.22 -14.53
N ILE A 55 6.41 6.23 -15.39
CA ILE A 55 6.42 6.43 -16.85
C ILE A 55 5.39 7.47 -17.27
N ASN A 56 4.18 7.38 -16.71
CA ASN A 56 3.08 8.30 -17.03
C ASN A 56 3.18 9.66 -16.32
N LYS A 57 4.28 9.95 -15.61
CA LYS A 57 4.50 11.18 -14.83
C LYS A 57 3.38 11.45 -13.81
N ILE A 58 2.77 10.40 -13.29
CA ILE A 58 1.72 10.47 -12.27
C ILE A 58 2.37 10.40 -10.89
N ASN A 59 2.10 11.41 -10.07
CA ASN A 59 2.60 11.48 -8.71
C ASN A 59 1.46 11.19 -7.71
N LEU A 60 1.31 9.93 -7.31
CA LEU A 60 0.34 9.50 -6.32
C LEU A 60 1.01 9.09 -5.01
N ASN A 61 0.41 9.49 -3.90
CA ASN A 61 0.83 9.03 -2.58
C ASN A 61 0.44 7.56 -2.38
N ASN A 62 1.29 6.77 -1.71
CA ASN A 62 1.02 5.38 -1.35
C ASN A 62 -0.34 5.17 -0.68
N PHE A 63 -0.81 6.13 0.12
CA PHE A 63 -2.13 6.08 0.74
C PHE A 63 -3.28 6.14 -0.28
N ILE A 64 -3.16 7.02 -1.29
CA ILE A 64 -4.17 7.15 -2.34
C ILE A 64 -4.16 5.90 -3.22
N VAL A 65 -2.97 5.37 -3.53
CA VAL A 65 -2.83 4.10 -4.25
C VAL A 65 -3.50 2.96 -3.46
N TYR A 66 -3.29 2.91 -2.15
CA TYR A 66 -3.96 1.94 -1.29
C TYR A 66 -5.49 2.07 -1.34
N LYS A 67 -6.03 3.28 -1.14
CA LYS A 67 -7.48 3.51 -1.18
C LYS A 67 -8.09 3.10 -2.53
N THR A 68 -7.49 3.58 -3.61
CA THR A 68 -7.97 3.31 -4.99
C THR A 68 -7.91 1.83 -5.36
N PHE A 69 -6.99 1.05 -4.80
CA PHE A 69 -6.88 -0.39 -5.06
C PHE A 69 -7.75 -1.26 -4.17
N ILE A 70 -7.96 -0.86 -2.91
CA ILE A 70 -8.54 -1.75 -1.88
C ILE A 70 -9.89 -1.26 -1.39
N GLU A 71 -10.07 0.04 -1.18
CA GLU A 71 -11.31 0.60 -0.65
C GLU A 71 -12.32 0.89 -1.78
N GLU A 72 -11.84 1.26 -2.97
CA GLU A 72 -12.69 1.69 -4.09
C GLU A 72 -12.64 0.68 -5.26
N LEU A 73 -13.62 -0.23 -5.29
CA LEU A 73 -13.70 -1.31 -6.30
C LEU A 73 -13.81 -0.79 -7.75
N GLY A 74 -14.52 0.31 -7.98
CA GLY A 74 -14.66 0.88 -9.33
C GLY A 74 -13.37 1.51 -9.84
N SER A 75 -12.63 2.23 -8.97
CA SER A 75 -11.33 2.78 -9.33
C SER A 75 -10.28 1.69 -9.52
N SER A 76 -10.33 0.62 -8.71
CA SER A 76 -9.38 -0.49 -8.85
C SER A 76 -9.53 -1.18 -10.21
N PHE A 77 -10.77 -1.46 -10.63
CA PHE A 77 -11.06 -2.08 -11.93
C PHE A 77 -10.67 -1.19 -13.11
N SER A 78 -11.00 0.10 -13.06
CA SER A 78 -10.62 1.05 -14.12
C SER A 78 -9.11 1.22 -14.25
N LEU A 79 -8.40 1.26 -13.12
CA LEU A 79 -6.94 1.39 -13.11
C LEU A 79 -6.27 0.11 -13.62
N GLN A 80 -6.80 -1.08 -13.29
CA GLN A 80 -6.35 -2.35 -13.86
C GLN A 80 -6.59 -2.42 -15.37
N ASN A 81 -7.76 -2.03 -15.86
CA ASN A 81 -8.03 -1.97 -17.29
C ASN A 81 -7.10 -0.99 -18.01
N TRP A 82 -6.79 0.14 -17.38
CA TRP A 82 -5.87 1.11 -17.95
C TRP A 82 -4.43 0.57 -18.00
N LEU A 83 -3.97 -0.07 -16.93
CA LEU A 83 -2.70 -0.79 -16.91
C LEU A 83 -2.65 -1.86 -18.01
N PHE A 84 -3.69 -2.69 -18.11
CA PHE A 84 -3.79 -3.73 -19.13
C PHE A 84 -3.70 -3.14 -20.54
N ASN A 85 -4.49 -2.11 -20.83
CA ASN A 85 -4.42 -1.41 -22.11
C ASN A 85 -3.03 -0.82 -22.36
N PHE A 86 -2.35 -0.28 -21.36
CA PHE A 86 -1.02 0.29 -21.54
C PHE A 86 0.04 -0.76 -21.93
N TYR A 87 -0.02 -1.95 -21.33
CA TYR A 87 0.93 -3.02 -21.60
C TYR A 87 0.59 -3.80 -22.87
N PHE A 88 -0.70 -4.06 -23.14
CA PHE A 88 -1.13 -4.92 -24.24
C PHE A 88 -1.55 -4.18 -25.52
N LYS A 89 -1.85 -2.87 -25.52
CA LYS A 89 -2.12 -2.12 -26.78
C LYS A 89 -0.90 -1.99 -27.70
N LYS A 90 0.29 -2.39 -27.27
CA LYS A 90 1.53 -2.21 -28.03
C LYS A 90 1.77 -3.30 -29.10
N TYR A 91 0.82 -4.24 -29.30
CA TYR A 91 0.87 -5.26 -30.34
C TYR A 91 -0.36 -5.17 -31.24
#